data_AF-A0A6P1QV65-F1
#
_entry.id   AF-A0A6P1QV65-F1
#
_cell.length_a   1.000
_cell.length_b   1.000
_cell.length_c   1.000
_cell.angle_alpha   90.00
_cell.angle_beta   90.00
_cell.angle_gamma   90.00
#
_symmetry.space_group_name_H-M   'P 1'
#
loop_
_entity.id
_entity.type
_entity.pdbx_description
1 polymer ?
#
loop_
_entity_poly.entity_id
_entity_poly.type
_entity_poly.pdbx_seq_one_letter_code
_entity_poly.pdbx_strand_id
1 'polypeptide(L)'
;MFQKNITLIKTILQFYSVSQITDIKVIDNKIFGRAIWEDIPNNFDYQDFVLQNLLSDKEASDIIEMLDFIYNNNMFDHDKILAEDKIISKYFQTKWDTNRIRNTIENLYNIEIDMIDENGDLNDAFYLHQ
;
A
#
# COMPACT_ATOMS: atom_id res chain seq x y z
N MET A 1 0.91 -15.61 -5.09
CA MET A 1 -0.06 -14.51 -5.32
C MET A 1 -0.48 -13.84 -4.02
N PHE A 2 -1.21 -14.52 -3.11
CA PHE A 2 -1.76 -13.85 -1.92
C PHE A 2 -0.70 -13.33 -0.94
N GLN A 3 0.37 -14.09 -0.67
CA GLN A 3 1.40 -13.68 0.29
C GLN A 3 2.05 -12.34 -0.08
N LYS A 4 2.35 -12.13 -1.37
CA LYS A 4 2.96 -10.87 -1.83
C LYS A 4 1.99 -9.71 -1.76
N ASN A 5 0.72 -9.92 -2.09
CA ASN A 5 -0.30 -8.89 -1.91
C ASN A 5 -0.52 -8.54 -0.42
N ILE A 6 -0.45 -9.52 0.49
CA ILE A 6 -0.49 -9.25 1.94
C ILE A 6 0.71 -8.41 2.38
N THR A 7 1.93 -8.73 1.89
CA THR A 7 3.11 -7.90 2.17
C THR A 7 2.94 -6.50 1.60
N LEU A 8 2.42 -6.36 0.37
CA LEU A 8 2.15 -5.08 -0.26
C LEU A 8 1.19 -4.22 0.55
N ILE A 9 0.07 -4.78 1.04
CA ILE A 9 -0.87 -4.06 1.90
C ILE A 9 -0.15 -3.55 3.16
N LYS A 10 0.66 -4.39 3.82
CA LYS A 10 1.47 -3.97 4.97
C LYS A 10 2.41 -2.82 4.63
N THR A 11 3.10 -2.91 3.50
CA THR A 11 4.01 -1.88 3.00
C THR A 11 3.28 -0.59 2.63
N ILE A 12 2.03 -0.63 2.16
CA ILE A 12 1.24 0.58 1.89
C ILE A 12 0.76 1.22 3.20
N LEU A 13 0.16 0.42 4.07
CA LEU A 13 -0.43 0.91 5.31
C LEU A 13 0.60 1.44 6.33
N GLN A 14 1.89 1.11 6.15
CA GLN A 14 2.96 1.73 6.95
C GLN A 14 3.05 3.25 6.75
N PHE A 15 2.70 3.78 5.56
CA PHE A 15 2.67 5.23 5.29
C PHE A 15 1.56 5.93 6.07
N TYR A 16 0.54 5.19 6.48
CA TYR A 16 -0.57 5.67 7.30
C TYR A 16 -0.32 5.48 8.81
N SER A 17 0.89 5.12 9.21
CA SER A 17 1.26 4.81 10.60
C SER A 17 0.43 3.67 11.22
N VAL A 18 -0.11 2.76 10.39
CA VAL A 18 -0.80 1.56 10.89
C VAL A 18 0.17 0.72 11.69
N SER A 19 -0.19 0.46 12.95
CA SER A 19 0.66 -0.27 13.90
C SER A 19 0.55 -1.78 13.69
N GLN A 20 -0.66 -2.27 13.39
CA GLN A 20 -0.92 -3.69 13.18
C GLN A 20 -1.99 -3.93 12.11
N ILE A 21 -1.85 -5.07 11.40
CA ILE A 21 -2.92 -5.63 10.57
C ILE A 21 -3.36 -6.97 11.14
N THR A 22 -4.66 -7.13 11.38
CA THR A 22 -5.28 -8.38 11.87
C THR A 22 -6.39 -8.87 10.95
N ASP A 23 -6.97 -10.02 11.30
CA ASP A 23 -8.20 -10.56 10.70
C ASP A 23 -8.16 -10.73 9.18
N ILE A 24 -6.96 -10.99 8.63
CA ILE A 24 -6.77 -11.14 7.19
C ILE A 24 -7.56 -12.35 6.68
N LYS A 25 -8.43 -12.10 5.70
CA LYS A 25 -9.22 -13.13 5.00
C LYS A 25 -9.12 -12.94 3.50
N VAL A 26 -9.08 -14.05 2.78
CA VAL A 26 -9.11 -14.05 1.31
C VAL A 26 -10.44 -14.62 0.87
N ILE A 27 -11.23 -13.82 0.16
CA ILE A 27 -12.58 -14.19 -0.32
C ILE A 27 -12.72 -13.64 -1.74
N ASP A 28 -13.14 -14.48 -2.68
CA ASP A 28 -13.43 -14.10 -4.07
C ASP A 28 -12.33 -13.24 -4.73
N ASN A 29 -11.07 -13.67 -4.56
CA ASN A 29 -9.90 -12.96 -5.08
C ASN A 29 -9.72 -11.53 -4.54
N LYS A 30 -10.24 -11.25 -3.35
CA LYS A 30 -10.00 -10.02 -2.59
C LYS A 30 -9.32 -10.34 -1.27
N ILE A 31 -8.58 -9.38 -0.72
CA ILE A 31 -8.00 -9.51 0.63
C ILE A 31 -8.69 -8.52 1.54
N PHE A 32 -9.37 -9.04 2.55
CA PHE A 32 -9.97 -8.29 3.64
C PHE A 32 -9.02 -8.30 4.84
N GLY A 33 -9.07 -7.26 5.66
CA GLY A 33 -8.36 -7.21 6.93
C GLY A 33 -8.77 -6.02 7.77
N ARG A 34 -8.12 -5.88 8.92
CA ARG A 34 -8.32 -4.78 9.87
C ARG A 34 -7.00 -4.08 10.13
N ALA A 35 -6.94 -2.78 9.89
CA ALA A 35 -5.86 -1.90 10.30
C ALA A 35 -6.11 -1.39 11.72
N ILE A 36 -5.07 -1.34 12.55
CA ILE A 36 -5.12 -0.88 13.94
C ILE A 36 -4.05 0.19 14.17
N TRP A 37 -4.44 1.29 14.81
CA TRP A 37 -3.57 2.37 15.26
C TRP A 37 -3.45 2.37 16.78
N GLU A 38 -2.22 2.37 17.29
CA GLU A 38 -1.92 2.40 18.72
C GLU A 38 -1.66 3.83 19.20
N ASP A 39 -2.63 4.73 18.97
CA ASP A 39 -2.43 6.15 19.23
C ASP A 39 -2.62 6.50 20.72
N ILE A 40 -3.40 5.68 21.45
CA ILE A 40 -3.71 5.89 22.87
C ILE A 40 -3.75 4.54 23.62
N PRO A 41 -3.05 4.40 24.76
CA PRO A 41 -3.20 3.23 25.61
C PRO A 41 -4.67 3.00 26.01
N ASN A 42 -5.23 1.85 25.63
CA ASN A 42 -6.61 1.41 25.86
C ASN A 42 -7.70 2.02 24.96
N ASN A 43 -7.34 2.69 23.85
CA ASN A 43 -8.28 3.02 22.79
C ASN A 43 -7.63 2.76 21.43
N PHE A 44 -7.87 1.58 20.88
CA PHE A 44 -7.37 1.21 19.56
C PHE A 44 -8.37 1.73 18.53
N ASP A 45 -7.93 2.70 17.72
CA ASP A 45 -8.68 3.03 16.51
C ASP A 45 -8.45 1.92 15.48
N TYR A 46 -9.50 1.57 14.75
CA TYR A 46 -9.42 0.50 13.75
C TYR A 46 -10.24 0.82 12.52
N GLN A 47 -9.78 0.31 11.39
CA GLN A 47 -10.45 0.45 10.10
C GLN A 47 -10.41 -0.88 9.37
N ASP A 48 -11.58 -1.43 9.06
CA ASP A 48 -11.69 -2.59 8.19
C ASP A 48 -11.42 -2.17 6.75
N PHE A 49 -10.76 -3.03 5.96
CA PHE A 49 -10.37 -2.71 4.59
C PHE A 49 -10.54 -3.90 3.64
N VAL A 50 -10.55 -3.61 2.33
CA VAL A 50 -10.47 -4.60 1.26
C VAL A 50 -9.53 -4.15 0.14
N LEU A 51 -8.61 -5.03 -0.26
CA LEU A 51 -7.90 -4.94 -1.54
C LEU A 51 -8.72 -5.68 -2.60
N GLN A 52 -9.23 -4.95 -3.60
CA GLN A 52 -10.10 -5.52 -4.62
C GLN A 52 -9.37 -6.22 -5.77
N ASN A 53 -8.24 -5.65 -6.22
CA ASN A 53 -7.52 -6.11 -7.39
C ASN A 53 -6.15 -6.67 -7.00
N LEU A 54 -6.05 -8.00 -6.93
CA LEU A 54 -4.77 -8.64 -6.61
C LEU A 54 -3.83 -8.58 -7.80
N LEU A 55 -2.60 -8.16 -7.51
CA LEU A 55 -1.51 -8.11 -8.45
C LEU A 55 -0.81 -9.47 -8.57
N SER A 56 -0.11 -9.70 -9.68
CA SER A 56 0.81 -10.83 -9.76
C SER A 56 1.94 -10.69 -8.73
N ASP A 57 2.59 -11.81 -8.39
CA ASP A 57 3.70 -11.78 -7.42
C ASP A 57 4.86 -10.87 -7.86
N LYS A 58 5.07 -10.74 -9.17
CA LYS A 58 6.09 -9.85 -9.74
C LYS A 58 5.69 -8.39 -9.55
N GLU A 59 4.49 -8.01 -9.97
CA GLU A 59 3.99 -6.64 -9.84
C GLU A 59 3.97 -6.20 -8.37
N ALA A 60 3.44 -7.04 -7.49
CA ALA A 60 3.47 -6.76 -6.05
C ALA A 60 4.90 -6.64 -5.51
N SER A 61 5.84 -7.49 -5.93
CA SER A 61 7.24 -7.40 -5.48
C SER A 61 7.93 -6.12 -5.97
N ASP A 62 7.66 -5.71 -7.21
CA ASP A 62 8.21 -4.48 -7.77
C ASP A 62 7.69 -3.26 -7.01
N ILE A 63 6.39 -3.21 -6.70
CA ILE A 63 5.82 -2.12 -5.92
C ILE A 63 6.35 -2.11 -4.49
N ILE A 64 6.46 -3.27 -3.83
CA ILE A 64 7.05 -3.37 -2.49
C ILE A 64 8.48 -2.80 -2.50
N GLU A 65 9.32 -3.22 -3.46
CA GLU A 65 10.70 -2.72 -3.58
C GLU A 65 10.72 -1.19 -3.74
N MET A 66 9.82 -0.65 -4.56
CA MET A 66 9.64 0.80 -4.76
C MET A 66 9.25 1.54 -3.48
N LEU A 67 8.22 1.05 -2.79
CA LEU A 67 7.71 1.68 -1.57
C LEU A 67 8.72 1.60 -0.43
N ASP A 68 9.44 0.47 -0.28
CA ASP A 68 10.51 0.33 0.70
C ASP A 68 11.64 1.32 0.44
N PHE A 69 12.04 1.54 -0.81
CA PHE A 69 13.03 2.56 -1.14
C PHE A 69 12.52 3.97 -0.81
N ILE A 70 11.27 4.30 -1.16
CA ILE A 70 10.66 5.60 -0.88
C ILE A 70 10.65 5.85 0.63
N TYR A 71 10.20 4.88 1.42
CA TYR A 71 10.13 4.97 2.87
C TYR A 71 11.52 5.15 3.48
N ASN A 72 12.49 4.31 3.11
CA ASN A 72 13.86 4.36 3.63
C ASN A 72 14.64 5.63 3.25
N ASN A 73 14.22 6.33 2.19
CA ASN A 73 14.82 7.60 1.75
C ASN A 73 13.99 8.83 2.18
N ASN A 74 12.96 8.66 3.03
CA ASN A 74 12.04 9.71 3.45
C ASN A 74 11.47 10.50 2.27
N MET A 75 11.05 9.79 1.22
CA MET A 75 10.52 10.36 -0.02
C MET A 75 8.98 10.41 -0.02
N PHE A 76 8.39 10.80 1.09
CA PHE A 76 6.96 10.92 1.27
C PHE A 76 6.64 12.10 2.19
N ASP A 77 5.44 12.65 2.07
CA ASP A 77 4.88 13.67 2.94
C ASP A 77 3.59 13.11 3.54
N HIS A 78 3.61 12.83 4.84
CA HIS A 78 2.56 12.13 5.57
C HIS A 78 2.26 10.76 4.94
N ASP A 79 1.13 10.62 4.25
CA ASP A 79 0.64 9.42 3.61
C ASP A 79 0.88 9.40 2.09
N LYS A 80 1.49 10.45 1.52
CA LYS A 80 1.66 10.62 0.07
C LYS A 80 3.10 10.52 -0.37
N ILE A 81 3.37 9.77 -1.42
CA ILE A 81 4.70 9.71 -2.02
C ILE A 81 5.07 11.04 -2.70
N LEU A 82 6.36 11.39 -2.70
CA LEU A 82 6.84 12.52 -3.49
C LEU A 82 6.60 12.30 -5.00
N ALA A 83 6.49 13.39 -5.75
CA ALA A 83 6.19 13.37 -7.18
C ALA A 83 7.03 12.38 -8.02
N GLU A 84 6.40 11.85 -9.08
CA GLU A 84 6.93 10.81 -9.97
C GLU A 84 8.33 11.11 -10.49
N ASP A 85 8.60 12.36 -10.87
CA ASP A 85 9.89 12.84 -11.38
C ASP A 85 11.03 12.68 -10.36
N LYS A 86 10.74 12.91 -9.07
CA LYS A 86 11.69 12.72 -7.97
C LYS A 86 11.95 11.24 -7.71
N ILE A 87 10.93 10.39 -7.81
CA ILE A 87 11.08 8.93 -7.67
C ILE A 87 11.96 8.42 -8.81
N ILE A 88 11.60 8.73 -10.06
CA ILE A 88 12.33 8.31 -11.25
C ILE A 88 13.80 8.72 -11.18
N SER A 89 14.09 10.00 -10.89
CA SER A 89 15.46 10.51 -10.88
C SER A 89 16.37 9.84 -9.85
N LYS A 90 15.84 9.44 -8.68
CA LYS A 90 16.60 8.71 -7.66
C LYS A 90 16.67 7.20 -7.93
N TYR A 91 15.64 6.60 -8.50
CA TYR A 91 15.60 5.16 -8.83
C TYR A 91 16.54 4.77 -9.98
N PHE A 92 16.89 5.69 -10.88
CA PHE A 92 17.91 5.40 -11.91
C PHE A 92 19.27 4.97 -11.34
N GLN A 93 19.55 5.27 -10.06
CA GLN A 93 20.78 4.87 -9.41
C GLN A 93 20.77 3.40 -8.95
N THR A 94 19.62 2.69 -9.00
CA THR A 94 19.40 1.36 -8.40
C THR A 94 19.25 0.20 -9.41
N LYS A 95 19.64 0.40 -10.68
CA LYS A 95 19.64 -0.61 -11.78
C LYS A 95 18.29 -0.92 -12.43
N TRP A 96 17.21 -0.23 -12.06
CA TRP A 96 15.94 -0.34 -12.77
C TRP A 96 15.98 0.48 -14.06
N ASP A 97 15.42 -0.08 -15.14
CA ASP A 97 15.19 0.70 -16.36
C ASP A 97 13.92 1.56 -16.24
N THR A 98 13.82 2.59 -17.09
CA THR A 98 12.72 3.54 -17.10
C THR A 98 11.35 2.89 -17.27
N ASN A 99 11.26 1.83 -18.08
CA ASN A 99 9.98 1.19 -18.39
C ASN A 99 9.49 0.40 -17.17
N ARG A 100 10.38 -0.32 -16.48
CA ARG A 100 10.05 -0.98 -15.22
C ARG A 100 9.56 0.02 -14.19
N ILE A 101 10.25 1.16 -14.03
CA ILE A 101 9.83 2.21 -13.07
C ILE A 101 8.42 2.72 -13.40
N ARG A 102 8.16 3.11 -14.66
CA ARG A 102 6.85 3.62 -15.09
C ARG A 102 5.74 2.60 -14.87
N ASN A 103 5.95 1.35 -15.32
CA ASN A 103 4.96 0.29 -15.15
C ASN A 103 4.66 0.05 -13.66
N THR A 104 5.67 0.12 -12.79
CA THR A 104 5.47 -0.03 -11.34
C THR A 104 4.67 1.13 -10.76
N ILE A 105 4.88 2.36 -11.23
CA ILE A 105 4.10 3.53 -10.80
C ILE A 105 2.66 3.43 -11.30
N GLU A 106 2.44 3.06 -12.55
CA GLU A 106 1.11 2.81 -13.11
C GLU A 106 0.38 1.72 -12.32
N ASN A 107 1.07 0.62 -11.99
CA ASN A 107 0.50 -0.44 -11.18
C ASN A 107 0.18 0.02 -9.75
N LEU A 108 1.02 0.88 -9.15
CA LEU A 108 0.76 1.47 -7.84
C LEU A 108 -0.52 2.32 -7.86
N TYR A 109 -0.76 3.08 -8.93
CA TYR A 109 -1.98 3.90 -9.08
C TYR A 109 -3.24 3.06 -9.32
N ASN A 110 -3.09 1.82 -9.77
CA ASN A 110 -4.21 0.90 -9.94
C ASN A 110 -4.53 0.09 -8.66
N ILE A 111 -3.81 0.32 -7.56
CA ILE A 111 -4.11 -0.33 -6.28
C ILE A 111 -5.28 0.40 -5.60
N GLU A 112 -6.31 -0.38 -5.28
CA GLU A 112 -7.50 0.08 -4.57
C GLU A 112 -7.61 -0.69 -3.24
N ILE A 113 -7.25 -0.02 -2.14
CA ILE A 113 -7.47 -0.53 -0.78
C ILE A 113 -8.58 0.31 -0.15
N ASP A 114 -9.81 -0.17 -0.26
CA ASP A 114 -10.99 0.54 0.22
C ASP A 114 -11.22 0.31 1.71
N MET A 115 -11.69 1.33 2.40
CA MET A 115 -12.17 1.31 3.77
C MET A 115 -13.61 0.82 3.81
N ILE A 116 -13.91 -0.06 4.76
CA ILE A 116 -15.24 -0.63 4.99
C ILE A 116 -15.84 0.00 6.25
N ASP A 117 -17.03 0.58 6.14
CA ASP A 117 -17.74 1.17 7.27
C ASP A 117 -18.45 0.13 8.16
N GLU A 118 -19.12 0.60 9.21
CA GLU A 118 -19.86 -0.27 10.14
C GLU A 118 -21.04 -1.02 9.51
N ASN A 119 -21.56 -0.54 8.37
CA ASN A 119 -22.64 -1.18 7.61
C ASN A 119 -22.11 -2.22 6.60
N GLY A 120 -20.78 -2.27 6.40
CA GLY A 120 -20.13 -3.10 5.40
C GLY A 120 -19.99 -2.43 4.03
N ASP A 121 -20.27 -1.14 3.92
CA ASP A 121 -20.19 -0.36 2.69
C ASP A 121 -18.79 0.25 2.50
N LEU A 122 -18.38 0.43 1.25
CA LEU A 122 -17.10 1.10 0.92
C LEU A 122 -17.27 2.61 1.05
N ASN A 123 -16.48 3.27 1.90
CA ASN A 123 -16.67 4.71 2.21
C ASN A 123 -15.54 5.63 1.75
N ASP A 124 -14.30 5.12 1.69
CA ASP A 124 -13.08 5.86 1.38
C ASP A 124 -11.99 4.84 1.01
N ALA A 125 -10.76 5.27 0.72
CA ALA A 125 -9.66 4.38 0.38
C ALA A 125 -8.29 4.93 0.77
N PHE A 126 -7.35 4.00 0.98
CA PHE A 126 -5.94 4.32 1.19
C PHE A 126 -5.25 4.53 -0.16
N TYR A 127 -4.93 5.79 -0.51
CA TYR A 127 -4.20 6.15 -1.72
C TYR A 127 -2.84 6.78 -1.38
N LEU A 128 -1.75 6.24 -1.96
CA LEU A 128 -0.41 6.81 -1.77
C LEU A 128 -0.06 7.91 -2.77
N HIS A 129 -0.95 8.20 -3.72
CA HIS A 129 -0.72 9.16 -4.80
C HIS A 129 -1.53 10.45 -4.61
N GLN A 130 -1.10 11.52 -5.28
CA GLN A 130 -1.84 12.79 -5.34
C GLN A 130 -2.93 12.78 -6.41
#